data_AF-A0A9R0TIR6-F1
#
_entry.id   AF-A0A9R0TIR6-F1
#
_cell.length_a   1.000
_cell.length_b   1.000
_cell.length_c   1.000
_cell.angle_alpha   90.00
_cell.angle_beta   90.00
_cell.angle_gamma   90.00
#
_symmetry.space_group_name_H-M   'P 1'
#
loop_
_entity.id
_entity.type
_entity.pdbx_description
1 polymer ?
#
loop_
_entity_poly.entity_id
_entity_poly.type
_entity_poly.pdbx_seq_one_letter_code
_entity_poly.pdbx_strand_id
1 'polypeptide(L)'
;MVLLVTCHLEVHFCKLWCQVMLMEIWRACCRASSVLTHIIKDNLQCKDRVLQIQLETPTPSLGRTEPLLHRIVTCLSFAALAGENDQSSQSEGSYIQPVILRLLITWLADCANAVNCLLESAVHLNYIIELAANKRFTGCVRGLAAVVLGACVLNNASREKGRDAFAVADAISQKIGLTTYFLRFDELRKSFLHLPSGQQNHKQLSRSSANSMSDFQEIEEEETNKGDQHPVLSEIFDSQFVSLLSKLETDIRECIMDLFSRTKTATAVLPVELEQKNGEVDGEYIKRLKSFVERQCNEMQDLLGRNAILAEDLVRTGGGSTSDSSEKPSSGRERVQIEALRQELEGTARRIEVLRTEKAQIEAEASNQRNLAVKLESDLKSLADAYNSLEQSNYRLDAEVKTLRQGGSAPYPDIEAIKAQAKEEAEKESEVELNDLLVCLGQEQSKVEKLSARLAELGEDVDTLLQGIGDDAALPDDDDDDDDDEDDDEK
;
A
#
# COMPACT_ATOMS: atom_id res chain seq x y z
N MET A 1 26.15 -5.19 -15.78
CA MET A 1 25.40 -6.41 -15.43
C MET A 1 24.78 -6.34 -14.04
N VAL A 2 25.29 -5.48 -13.14
CA VAL A 2 24.87 -5.49 -11.74
C VAL A 2 23.53 -4.75 -11.47
N LEU A 3 23.12 -3.66 -12.15
CA LEU A 3 21.71 -3.17 -12.04
C LEU A 3 20.79 -4.03 -12.86
N LEU A 4 21.33 -4.90 -13.74
CA LEU A 4 20.45 -5.93 -14.30
C LEU A 4 20.18 -7.02 -13.27
N VAL A 5 20.97 -7.13 -12.20
CA VAL A 5 20.83 -8.11 -11.12
C VAL A 5 20.23 -7.47 -9.85
N THR A 6 20.51 -6.21 -9.51
CA THR A 6 19.82 -5.44 -8.45
C THR A 6 18.44 -4.97 -8.88
N CYS A 7 18.20 -4.57 -10.15
CA CYS A 7 16.82 -4.43 -10.63
C CYS A 7 16.13 -5.78 -10.77
N HIS A 8 16.83 -6.88 -11.10
CA HIS A 8 16.19 -8.21 -11.08
C HIS A 8 15.89 -8.70 -9.66
N LEU A 9 16.71 -8.38 -8.65
CA LEU A 9 16.46 -8.73 -7.25
C LEU A 9 15.42 -7.82 -6.61
N GLU A 10 15.38 -6.52 -6.90
CA GLU A 10 14.30 -5.62 -6.47
C GLU A 10 12.98 -5.96 -7.18
N VAL A 11 13.02 -6.35 -8.46
CA VAL A 11 11.84 -6.86 -9.16
C VAL A 11 11.44 -8.22 -8.63
N HIS A 12 12.34 -9.16 -8.35
CA HIS A 12 12.00 -10.46 -7.74
C HIS A 12 11.54 -10.32 -6.29
N PHE A 13 12.08 -9.38 -5.53
CA PHE A 13 11.63 -9.06 -4.18
C PHE A 13 10.26 -8.39 -4.25
N CYS A 14 10.01 -7.43 -5.15
CA CYS A 14 8.67 -6.92 -5.44
C CYS A 14 7.72 -7.97 -6.04
N LYS A 15 8.22 -9.03 -6.68
CA LYS A 15 7.44 -10.15 -7.24
C LYS A 15 7.03 -11.13 -6.14
N LEU A 16 7.97 -11.53 -5.28
CA LEU A 16 7.70 -12.35 -4.09
C LEU A 16 6.89 -11.55 -3.07
N TRP A 17 7.13 -10.24 -2.94
CA TRP A 17 6.38 -9.32 -2.10
C TRP A 17 4.97 -9.14 -2.69
N CYS A 18 4.77 -8.82 -3.97
CA CYS A 18 3.41 -8.84 -4.55
C CYS A 18 2.70 -10.20 -4.40
N GLN A 19 3.42 -11.32 -4.51
CA GLN A 19 2.84 -12.67 -4.51
C GLN A 19 2.58 -13.26 -3.11
N VAL A 20 3.38 -12.89 -2.09
CA VAL A 20 3.22 -13.25 -0.67
C VAL A 20 2.36 -12.23 0.06
N MET A 21 2.50 -10.96 -0.28
CA MET A 21 1.75 -9.84 0.29
C MET A 21 0.35 -9.76 -0.39
N LEU A 22 0.04 -10.52 -1.45
CA LEU A 22 -1.36 -10.68 -1.91
C LEU A 22 -2.28 -11.35 -0.86
N MET A 23 -1.74 -12.02 0.16
CA MET A 23 -2.51 -12.52 1.31
C MET A 23 -2.52 -11.58 2.53
N GLU A 24 -1.46 -10.82 2.82
CA GLU A 24 -1.40 -9.90 3.99
C GLU A 24 -1.65 -8.40 3.65
N ILE A 25 -1.51 -7.95 2.39
CA ILE A 25 -1.91 -6.59 1.93
C ILE A 25 -3.42 -6.42 1.92
N TRP A 26 -4.22 -7.48 1.98
CA TRP A 26 -5.68 -7.43 1.81
C TRP A 26 -6.35 -6.21 2.52
N ARG A 27 -5.97 -5.95 3.79
CA ARG A 27 -6.40 -4.74 4.55
C ARG A 27 -5.74 -3.43 4.09
N ALA A 28 -4.45 -3.44 3.77
CA ALA A 28 -3.71 -2.28 3.28
C ALA A 28 -4.18 -1.83 1.88
N CYS A 29 -4.55 -2.76 0.99
CA CYS A 29 -5.16 -2.49 -0.31
C CYS A 29 -6.51 -1.80 -0.17
N CYS A 30 -7.34 -2.25 0.78
CA CYS A 30 -8.64 -1.61 1.03
C CYS A 30 -8.48 -0.19 1.55
N ARG A 31 -7.54 0.03 2.49
CA ARG A 31 -7.23 1.37 3.01
C ARG A 31 -6.63 2.27 1.92
N ALA A 32 -5.70 1.75 1.11
CA ALA A 32 -5.12 2.49 -0.01
C ALA A 32 -6.17 2.85 -1.07
N SER A 33 -7.09 1.93 -1.38
CA SER A 33 -8.22 2.18 -2.28
C SER A 33 -9.16 3.25 -1.73
N SER A 34 -9.46 3.21 -0.42
CA SER A 34 -10.26 4.23 0.26
C SER A 34 -9.59 5.61 0.19
N VAL A 35 -8.30 5.68 0.54
CA VAL A 35 -7.50 6.92 0.44
C VAL A 35 -7.48 7.45 -0.99
N LEU A 36 -7.24 6.58 -1.98
CA LEU A 36 -7.25 6.98 -3.38
C LEU A 36 -8.62 7.49 -3.82
N THR A 37 -9.70 6.83 -3.39
CA THR A 37 -11.08 7.28 -3.61
C THR A 37 -11.29 8.68 -3.07
N HIS A 38 -10.84 8.98 -1.84
CA HIS A 38 -10.91 10.31 -1.26
C HIS A 38 -10.08 11.37 -2.01
N ILE A 39 -8.90 11.00 -2.53
CA ILE A 39 -8.03 11.92 -3.29
C ILE A 39 -8.64 12.31 -4.64
N ILE A 40 -9.28 11.35 -5.33
CA ILE A 40 -9.82 11.58 -6.69
C ILE A 40 -11.28 12.06 -6.68
N LYS A 41 -12.01 11.87 -5.58
CA LYS A 41 -13.40 12.30 -5.45
C LYS A 41 -13.52 13.80 -5.70
N ASP A 42 -14.50 14.18 -6.53
CA ASP A 42 -14.82 15.56 -6.91
C ASP A 42 -13.62 16.36 -7.48
N ASN A 43 -12.56 15.69 -7.93
CA ASN A 43 -11.34 16.32 -8.42
C ASN A 43 -10.90 15.72 -9.76
N LEU A 44 -11.31 16.37 -10.85
CA LEU A 44 -11.00 15.93 -12.22
C LEU A 44 -9.49 15.97 -12.52
N GLN A 45 -8.76 16.95 -12.00
CA GLN A 45 -7.31 17.06 -12.21
C GLN A 45 -6.56 15.91 -11.54
N CYS A 46 -6.96 15.53 -10.33
CA CYS A 46 -6.41 14.35 -9.65
C CYS A 46 -6.73 13.07 -10.43
N LYS A 47 -7.96 12.91 -10.94
CA LYS A 47 -8.32 11.76 -11.78
C LYS A 47 -7.41 11.63 -13.00
N ASP A 48 -7.16 12.72 -13.72
CA ASP A 48 -6.28 12.73 -14.89
C ASP A 48 -4.81 12.46 -14.54
N ARG A 49 -4.31 13.04 -13.43
CA ARG A 49 -2.94 12.80 -12.97
C ARG A 49 -2.70 11.36 -12.52
N VAL A 50 -3.68 10.76 -11.84
CA VAL A 50 -3.58 9.36 -11.40
C VAL A 50 -3.65 8.42 -12.61
N LEU A 51 -4.39 8.76 -13.67
CA LEU A 51 -4.41 7.97 -14.93
C LEU A 51 -3.04 7.96 -15.63
N GLN A 52 -2.25 9.04 -15.49
CA GLN A 52 -0.91 9.13 -16.07
C GLN A 52 0.13 8.27 -15.33
N ILE A 53 -0.22 7.70 -14.16
CA ILE A 53 0.64 6.77 -13.45
C ILE A 53 0.72 5.48 -14.27
N GLN A 54 1.89 5.30 -14.88
CA GLN A 54 2.25 4.10 -15.62
C GLN A 54 2.99 3.16 -14.68
N LEU A 55 2.50 1.92 -14.58
CA LEU A 55 3.17 0.88 -13.82
C LEU A 55 4.16 0.16 -14.72
N GLU A 56 5.39 0.00 -14.26
CA GLU A 56 6.38 -0.86 -14.93
C GLU A 56 5.93 -2.33 -14.79
N THR A 57 5.77 -3.00 -15.93
CA THR A 57 5.35 -4.40 -15.96
C THR A 57 6.48 -5.32 -15.47
N PRO A 58 6.22 -6.40 -14.70
CA PRO A 58 7.25 -7.24 -14.06
C PRO A 58 8.12 -8.08 -15.01
N THR A 59 8.01 -7.87 -16.33
CA THR A 59 8.77 -8.56 -17.37
C THR A 59 9.12 -7.55 -18.47
N PRO A 60 10.37 -7.05 -18.53
CA PRO A 60 10.78 -6.00 -19.46
C PRO A 60 10.91 -6.47 -20.94
N SER A 61 10.40 -7.66 -21.29
CA SER A 61 10.48 -8.20 -22.66
C SER A 61 9.35 -7.72 -23.58
N LEU A 62 8.24 -7.20 -23.05
CA LEU A 62 7.21 -6.49 -23.80
C LEU A 62 7.18 -5.05 -23.27
N GLY A 63 7.87 -4.13 -23.92
CA GLY A 63 7.97 -2.71 -23.53
C GLY A 63 6.66 -1.92 -23.61
N ARG A 64 5.59 -2.38 -22.95
CA ARG A 64 4.37 -1.61 -22.71
C ARG A 64 4.24 -1.36 -21.21
N THR A 65 4.32 -0.09 -20.87
CA THR A 65 3.81 0.44 -19.61
C THR A 65 2.30 0.29 -19.59
N GLU A 66 1.76 -0.24 -18.49
CA GLU A 66 0.31 -0.45 -18.33
C GLU A 66 -0.23 0.67 -17.43
N PRO A 67 -1.34 1.33 -17.80
CA PRO A 67 -1.95 2.34 -16.93
C PRO A 67 -2.45 1.70 -15.63
N LEU A 68 -2.34 2.42 -14.51
CA LEU A 68 -2.78 1.95 -13.19
C LEU A 68 -4.23 1.42 -13.20
N LEU A 69 -5.11 2.03 -14.00
CA LEU A 69 -6.51 1.62 -14.14
C LEU A 69 -6.66 0.18 -14.65
N HIS A 70 -5.89 -0.23 -15.67
CA HIS A 70 -5.93 -1.60 -16.21
C HIS A 70 -5.43 -2.60 -15.17
N ARG A 71 -4.42 -2.22 -14.38
CA ARG A 71 -3.94 -3.06 -13.28
C ARG A 71 -4.99 -3.26 -12.19
N ILE A 72 -5.73 -2.21 -11.83
CA ILE A 72 -6.82 -2.30 -10.85
C ILE A 72 -7.93 -3.24 -11.32
N VAL A 73 -8.30 -3.18 -12.61
CA VAL A 73 -9.28 -4.11 -13.19
C VAL A 73 -8.72 -5.54 -13.25
N THR A 74 -7.43 -5.69 -13.51
CA THR A 74 -6.76 -6.98 -13.44
C THR A 74 -6.75 -7.53 -12.01
N CYS A 75 -6.53 -6.69 -10.98
CA CYS A 75 -6.67 -7.08 -9.58
C CYS A 75 -8.10 -7.51 -9.23
N LEU A 76 -9.12 -6.84 -9.79
CA LEU A 76 -10.52 -7.25 -9.65
C LEU A 76 -10.73 -8.67 -10.19
N SER A 77 -10.09 -9.02 -11.32
CA SER A 77 -10.14 -10.37 -11.90
C SER A 77 -9.47 -11.44 -11.04
N PHE A 78 -8.33 -11.13 -10.41
CA PHE A 78 -7.68 -12.05 -9.49
C PHE A 78 -8.46 -12.23 -8.19
N ALA A 79 -9.11 -11.18 -7.69
CA ALA A 79 -9.97 -11.27 -6.51
C ALA A 79 -11.18 -12.20 -6.74
N ALA A 80 -11.64 -12.36 -7.98
CA ALA A 80 -12.70 -13.31 -8.32
C ALA A 80 -12.22 -14.78 -8.26
N LEU A 81 -10.96 -15.06 -8.57
CA LEU A 81 -10.38 -16.41 -8.61
C LEU A 81 -10.00 -16.93 -7.22
N ALA A 82 -9.61 -16.04 -6.31
CA ALA A 82 -9.21 -16.42 -4.95
C ALA A 82 -10.39 -16.91 -4.08
N GLY A 83 -11.63 -16.58 -4.45
CA GLY A 83 -12.83 -16.99 -3.71
C GLY A 83 -13.34 -18.41 -3.99
N GLU A 84 -12.72 -19.17 -4.91
CA GLU A 84 -13.20 -20.50 -5.30
C GLU A 84 -12.64 -21.65 -4.42
N ASN A 85 -11.57 -21.45 -3.65
CA ASN A 85 -10.84 -22.54 -2.98
C ASN A 85 -11.14 -22.75 -1.48
N ASP A 86 -11.77 -21.81 -0.77
CA ASP A 86 -11.98 -21.92 0.67
C ASP A 86 -13.47 -21.94 1.04
N GLN A 87 -14.00 -23.14 1.28
CA GLN A 87 -15.37 -23.33 1.81
C GLN A 87 -15.49 -23.03 3.32
N SER A 88 -14.40 -22.61 4.00
CA SER A 88 -14.36 -22.42 5.46
C SER A 88 -14.09 -20.97 5.93
N SER A 89 -13.88 -20.01 5.03
CA SER A 89 -13.52 -18.62 5.38
C SER A 89 -14.38 -17.58 4.65
N GLN A 90 -15.70 -17.76 4.63
CA GLN A 90 -16.65 -16.87 3.92
C GLN A 90 -16.69 -15.41 4.39
N SER A 91 -15.94 -15.02 5.43
CA SER A 91 -15.95 -13.64 5.91
C SER A 91 -14.90 -12.79 5.18
N GLU A 92 -13.62 -13.15 5.14
CA GLU A 92 -12.57 -12.13 4.94
C GLU A 92 -12.25 -11.71 3.49
N GLY A 93 -12.56 -12.54 2.49
CA GLY A 93 -12.28 -12.24 1.07
C GLY A 93 -13.40 -11.54 0.29
N SER A 94 -14.59 -11.38 0.88
CA SER A 94 -15.84 -11.04 0.16
C SER A 94 -15.96 -9.55 -0.23
N TYR A 95 -15.23 -8.66 0.43
CA TYR A 95 -15.38 -7.20 0.29
C TYR A 95 -14.35 -6.53 -0.63
N ILE A 96 -13.39 -7.28 -1.19
CA ILE A 96 -12.40 -6.75 -2.16
C ILE A 96 -13.10 -6.17 -3.40
N GLN A 97 -13.96 -6.98 -4.02
CA GLN A 97 -14.61 -6.61 -5.27
C GLN A 97 -15.47 -5.35 -5.07
N PRO A 98 -16.31 -5.23 -4.02
CA PRO A 98 -17.00 -3.98 -3.70
C PRO A 98 -16.08 -2.76 -3.52
N VAL A 99 -14.94 -2.90 -2.82
CA VAL A 99 -14.01 -1.78 -2.60
C VAL A 99 -13.37 -1.30 -3.90
N ILE A 100 -12.93 -2.23 -4.75
CA ILE A 100 -12.34 -1.89 -6.05
C ILE A 100 -13.41 -1.28 -6.97
N LEU A 101 -14.61 -1.85 -7.00
CA LEU A 101 -15.71 -1.33 -7.80
C LEU A 101 -16.14 0.08 -7.34
N ARG A 102 -16.16 0.36 -6.03
CA ARG A 102 -16.41 1.72 -5.49
C ARG A 102 -15.38 2.72 -6.02
N LEU A 103 -14.10 2.37 -5.98
CA LEU A 103 -13.02 3.20 -6.51
C LEU A 103 -13.24 3.46 -8.01
N LEU A 104 -13.53 2.41 -8.80
CA LEU A 104 -13.78 2.53 -10.23
C LEU A 104 -14.98 3.43 -10.54
N ILE A 105 -16.11 3.27 -9.82
CA ILE A 105 -17.29 4.13 -9.97
C ILE A 105 -16.91 5.59 -9.71
N THR A 106 -16.21 5.85 -8.61
CA THR A 106 -15.81 7.22 -8.22
C THR A 106 -14.85 7.84 -9.23
N TRP A 107 -13.94 7.03 -9.79
CA TRP A 107 -12.97 7.49 -10.79
C TRP A 107 -13.64 7.79 -12.13
N LEU A 108 -14.51 6.89 -12.61
CA LEU A 108 -15.18 7.00 -13.91
C LEU A 108 -16.31 8.04 -13.92
N ALA A 109 -16.89 8.37 -12.75
CA ALA A 109 -17.86 9.46 -12.62
C ALA A 109 -17.25 10.78 -13.13
N ASP A 110 -17.97 11.49 -14.00
CA ASP A 110 -17.58 12.80 -14.55
C ASP A 110 -16.17 12.85 -15.20
N CYS A 111 -15.59 11.71 -15.60
CA CYS A 111 -14.23 11.64 -16.15
C CYS A 111 -14.16 10.80 -17.43
N ALA A 112 -14.26 11.48 -18.58
CA ALA A 112 -14.23 10.83 -19.88
C ALA A 112 -12.88 10.17 -20.21
N ASN A 113 -11.76 10.73 -19.72
CA ASN A 113 -10.43 10.16 -19.95
C ASN A 113 -10.27 8.79 -19.26
N ALA A 114 -10.81 8.64 -18.04
CA ALA A 114 -10.81 7.37 -17.34
C ALA A 114 -11.65 6.32 -18.08
N VAL A 115 -12.82 6.72 -18.60
CA VAL A 115 -13.68 5.86 -19.42
C VAL A 115 -12.95 5.42 -20.68
N ASN A 116 -12.34 6.36 -21.42
CA ASN A 116 -11.59 6.05 -22.64
C ASN A 116 -10.44 5.08 -22.35
N CYS A 117 -9.68 5.30 -21.28
CA CYS A 117 -8.61 4.40 -20.85
C CYS A 117 -9.15 2.99 -20.58
N LEU A 118 -10.25 2.85 -19.83
CA LEU A 118 -10.84 1.53 -19.57
C LEU A 118 -11.29 0.83 -20.86
N LEU A 119 -11.89 1.57 -21.80
CA LEU A 119 -12.42 1.05 -23.06
C LEU A 119 -11.34 0.75 -24.11
N GLU A 120 -10.09 1.19 -23.93
CA GLU A 120 -8.96 0.77 -24.78
C GLU A 120 -8.73 -0.74 -24.74
N SER A 121 -9.08 -1.41 -23.65
CA SER A 121 -8.96 -2.85 -23.48
C SER A 121 -10.33 -3.53 -23.50
N ALA A 122 -10.66 -4.18 -24.61
CA ALA A 122 -11.88 -4.96 -24.74
C ALA A 122 -11.99 -6.10 -23.71
N VAL A 123 -10.85 -6.61 -23.22
CA VAL A 123 -10.81 -7.66 -22.19
C VAL A 123 -11.40 -7.16 -20.87
N HIS A 124 -11.05 -5.94 -20.46
CA HIS A 124 -11.57 -5.32 -19.23
C HIS A 124 -13.06 -5.06 -19.31
N LEU A 125 -13.55 -4.52 -20.43
CA LEU A 125 -14.98 -4.32 -20.64
C LEU A 125 -15.75 -5.65 -20.58
N ASN A 126 -15.28 -6.68 -21.27
CA ASN A 126 -15.93 -7.99 -21.28
C ASN A 126 -15.95 -8.63 -19.89
N TYR A 127 -14.88 -8.49 -19.12
CA TYR A 127 -14.82 -8.99 -17.75
C TYR A 127 -15.83 -8.30 -16.82
N ILE A 128 -15.99 -6.97 -16.92
CA ILE A 128 -16.98 -6.25 -16.11
C ILE A 128 -18.42 -6.63 -16.52
N ILE A 129 -18.66 -6.87 -17.82
CA ILE A 129 -19.94 -7.42 -18.30
C ILE A 129 -20.20 -8.80 -17.70
N GLU A 130 -19.19 -9.67 -17.65
CA GLU A 130 -19.31 -10.99 -17.02
C GLU A 130 -19.62 -10.89 -15.53
N LEU A 131 -18.97 -9.97 -14.81
CA LEU A 131 -19.24 -9.70 -13.40
C LEU A 131 -20.71 -9.31 -13.17
N ALA A 132 -21.30 -8.48 -14.03
CA ALA A 132 -22.71 -8.07 -13.93
C ALA A 132 -23.70 -9.17 -14.37
N ALA A 133 -23.30 -10.03 -15.31
CA ALA A 133 -24.14 -11.09 -15.86
C ALA A 133 -24.19 -12.34 -14.96
N ASN A 134 -23.04 -12.76 -14.44
CA ASN A 134 -22.86 -14.09 -13.85
C ASN A 134 -23.46 -14.17 -12.44
N LYS A 135 -24.36 -15.14 -12.23
CA LYS A 135 -25.05 -15.34 -10.95
C LYS A 135 -24.14 -15.82 -9.81
N ARG A 136 -22.89 -16.23 -10.10
CA ARG A 136 -21.89 -16.66 -9.10
C ARG A 136 -21.47 -15.52 -8.16
N PHE A 137 -21.48 -14.28 -8.63
CA PHE A 137 -21.11 -13.12 -7.81
C PHE A 137 -22.26 -12.64 -6.94
N THR A 138 -21.98 -11.95 -5.83
CA THR A 138 -23.04 -11.42 -4.94
C THR A 138 -23.87 -10.34 -5.63
N GLY A 139 -25.11 -10.13 -5.20
CA GLY A 139 -25.98 -9.07 -5.75
C GLY A 139 -25.34 -7.67 -5.68
N CYS A 140 -24.58 -7.41 -4.62
CA CYS A 140 -23.81 -6.18 -4.44
C CYS A 140 -22.72 -6.01 -5.52
N VAL A 141 -21.90 -7.04 -5.78
CA VAL A 141 -20.86 -6.99 -6.81
C VAL A 141 -21.45 -6.84 -8.20
N ARG A 142 -22.50 -7.61 -8.52
CA ARG A 142 -23.21 -7.51 -9.82
C ARG A 142 -23.78 -6.12 -10.03
N GLY A 143 -24.38 -5.54 -8.99
CA GLY A 143 -24.93 -4.20 -8.98
C GLY A 143 -23.87 -3.12 -9.20
N LEU A 144 -22.77 -3.16 -8.45
CA LEU A 144 -21.67 -2.21 -8.62
C LEU A 144 -21.01 -2.32 -9.99
N ALA A 145 -20.83 -3.54 -10.52
CA ALA A 145 -20.35 -3.75 -11.88
C ALA A 145 -21.32 -3.16 -12.93
N ALA A 146 -22.63 -3.29 -12.73
CA ALA A 146 -23.63 -2.66 -13.60
C ALA A 146 -23.52 -1.13 -13.58
N VAL A 147 -23.25 -0.52 -12.42
CA VAL A 147 -23.02 0.93 -12.29
C VAL A 147 -21.73 1.34 -13.02
N VAL A 148 -20.64 0.57 -12.92
CA VAL A 148 -19.40 0.84 -13.67
C VAL A 148 -19.67 0.84 -15.19
N LEU A 149 -20.41 -0.15 -15.70
CA LEU A 149 -20.78 -0.20 -17.12
C LEU A 149 -21.64 0.99 -17.53
N GLY A 150 -22.59 1.39 -16.68
CA GLY A 150 -23.42 2.56 -16.94
C GLY A 150 -22.63 3.87 -16.93
N ALA A 151 -21.66 4.02 -16.02
CA ALA A 151 -20.74 5.15 -16.01
C ALA A 151 -19.89 5.21 -17.30
N CYS A 152 -19.53 4.06 -17.87
CA CYS A 152 -18.85 3.98 -19.17
C CYS A 152 -19.75 4.37 -20.36
N VAL A 153 -21.07 4.36 -20.20
CA VAL A 153 -22.02 4.87 -21.21
C VAL A 153 -22.24 6.38 -20.98
N LEU A 154 -22.49 6.78 -19.73
CA LEU A 154 -22.85 8.15 -19.35
C LEU A 154 -21.71 9.16 -19.61
N ASN A 155 -20.49 8.82 -19.21
CA ASN A 155 -19.34 9.73 -19.28
C ASN A 155 -18.46 9.50 -20.52
N ASN A 156 -18.98 8.79 -21.52
CA ASN A 156 -18.24 8.46 -22.72
C ASN A 156 -18.15 9.66 -23.67
N ALA A 157 -16.94 10.14 -23.92
CA ALA A 157 -16.68 11.18 -24.92
C ALA A 157 -16.14 10.63 -26.25
N SER A 158 -15.91 9.31 -26.35
CA SER A 158 -15.38 8.68 -27.55
C SER A 158 -16.41 8.66 -28.67
N ARG A 159 -15.94 9.03 -29.87
CA ARG A 159 -16.69 8.90 -31.14
C ARG A 159 -16.14 7.78 -32.01
N GLU A 160 -15.22 6.99 -31.48
CA GLU A 160 -14.58 5.91 -32.22
C GLU A 160 -15.52 4.71 -32.29
N LYS A 161 -15.72 4.19 -33.51
CA LYS A 161 -16.62 3.07 -33.75
C LYS A 161 -16.20 1.85 -32.93
N GLY A 162 -17.11 1.34 -32.10
CA GLY A 162 -16.86 0.18 -31.24
C GLY A 162 -16.36 0.52 -29.83
N ARG A 163 -16.10 1.80 -29.54
CA ARG A 163 -15.78 2.31 -28.19
C ARG A 163 -16.70 3.46 -27.76
N ASP A 164 -17.65 3.84 -28.61
CA ASP A 164 -18.65 4.85 -28.36
C ASP A 164 -19.73 4.37 -27.38
N ALA A 165 -20.46 5.33 -26.79
CA ALA A 165 -21.50 5.06 -25.79
C ALA A 165 -22.52 4.03 -26.27
N PHE A 166 -22.89 4.08 -27.56
CA PHE A 166 -23.84 3.15 -28.16
C PHE A 166 -23.27 1.72 -28.23
N ALA A 167 -22.01 1.52 -28.64
CA ALA A 167 -21.40 0.19 -28.67
C ALA A 167 -21.34 -0.46 -27.27
N VAL A 168 -21.06 0.33 -26.23
CA VAL A 168 -21.08 -0.16 -24.85
C VAL A 168 -22.51 -0.52 -24.42
N ALA A 169 -23.49 0.34 -24.69
CA ALA A 169 -24.90 0.09 -24.38
C ALA A 169 -25.47 -1.13 -25.15
N ASP A 170 -25.07 -1.31 -26.41
CA ASP A 170 -25.42 -2.47 -27.24
C ASP A 170 -24.79 -3.75 -26.69
N ALA A 171 -23.52 -3.72 -26.27
CA ALA A 171 -22.87 -4.85 -25.62
C ALA A 171 -23.57 -5.27 -24.31
N ILE A 172 -24.02 -4.31 -23.50
CA ILE A 172 -24.84 -4.56 -22.30
C ILE A 172 -26.17 -5.22 -22.70
N SER A 173 -26.85 -4.67 -23.71
CA SER A 173 -28.12 -5.20 -24.21
C SER A 173 -27.99 -6.64 -24.71
N GLN A 174 -26.95 -6.94 -25.49
CA GLN A 174 -26.74 -8.26 -26.08
C GLN A 174 -26.31 -9.32 -25.05
N LYS A 175 -25.44 -8.96 -24.09
CA LYS A 175 -24.83 -9.94 -23.17
C LYS A 175 -25.60 -10.11 -21.85
N ILE A 176 -26.26 -9.07 -21.36
CA ILE A 176 -27.00 -9.09 -20.09
C ILE A 176 -28.51 -9.03 -20.34
N GLY A 177 -28.92 -8.23 -21.33
CA GLY A 177 -30.32 -7.83 -21.53
C GLY A 177 -30.68 -6.62 -20.67
N LEU A 178 -31.27 -5.59 -21.26
CA LEU A 178 -31.55 -4.31 -20.57
C LEU A 178 -32.46 -4.48 -19.34
N THR A 179 -33.47 -5.35 -19.41
CA THR A 179 -34.36 -5.62 -18.27
C THR A 179 -33.58 -6.23 -17.09
N THR A 180 -32.74 -7.23 -17.37
CA THR A 180 -31.89 -7.88 -16.36
C THR A 180 -30.85 -6.90 -15.81
N TYR A 181 -30.27 -6.07 -16.68
CA TYR A 181 -29.32 -5.04 -16.30
C TYR A 181 -29.93 -4.06 -15.31
N PHE A 182 -31.14 -3.55 -15.57
CA PHE A 182 -31.81 -2.63 -14.64
C PHE A 182 -32.21 -3.29 -13.32
N LEU A 183 -32.54 -4.59 -13.32
CA LEU A 183 -32.78 -5.35 -12.08
C LEU A 183 -31.53 -5.46 -11.18
N ARG A 184 -30.32 -5.28 -11.71
CA ARG A 184 -29.09 -5.28 -10.89
C ARG A 184 -28.99 -4.09 -9.95
N PHE A 185 -29.59 -2.95 -10.30
CA PHE A 185 -29.67 -1.80 -9.40
C PHE A 185 -30.61 -2.08 -8.22
N ASP A 186 -31.71 -2.79 -8.44
CA ASP A 186 -32.60 -3.24 -7.36
C ASP A 186 -31.89 -4.24 -6.44
N GLU A 187 -31.11 -5.17 -6.99
CA GLU A 187 -30.27 -6.08 -6.21
C GLU A 187 -29.24 -5.31 -5.36
N LEU A 188 -28.62 -4.27 -5.93
CA LEU A 188 -27.67 -3.40 -5.22
C LEU A 188 -28.34 -2.65 -4.07
N ARG A 189 -29.53 -2.11 -4.30
CA ARG A 189 -30.30 -1.39 -3.27
C ARG A 189 -30.67 -2.30 -2.11
N LYS A 190 -31.05 -3.56 -2.39
CA LYS A 190 -31.35 -4.55 -1.36
C LYS A 190 -30.13 -4.86 -0.48
N SER A 191 -28.91 -4.82 -1.03
CA SER A 191 -27.69 -4.96 -0.21
C SER A 191 -27.47 -3.81 0.78
N PHE A 192 -28.07 -2.64 0.58
CA PHE A 192 -27.97 -1.52 1.52
C PHE A 192 -28.99 -1.56 2.66
N LEU A 193 -30.10 -2.29 2.49
CA LEU A 193 -31.19 -2.34 3.49
C LEU A 193 -30.76 -2.95 4.83
N HIS A 194 -29.63 -3.66 4.84
CA HIS A 194 -29.06 -4.25 6.03
C HIS A 194 -28.10 -3.31 6.78
N LEU A 195 -27.67 -2.18 6.19
CA LEU A 195 -26.79 -1.24 6.89
C LEU A 195 -27.57 -0.42 7.92
N PRO A 196 -27.07 -0.28 9.17
CA PRO A 196 -27.69 0.61 10.13
C PRO A 196 -27.64 2.04 9.58
N SER A 197 -28.79 2.71 9.51
CA SER A 197 -28.86 4.15 9.20
C SER A 197 -28.31 4.94 10.40
N GLY A 198 -26.99 4.93 10.57
CA GLY A 198 -26.31 5.64 11.63
C GLY A 198 -25.70 6.93 11.10
N GLN A 199 -26.37 8.06 11.35
CA GLN A 199 -25.68 9.35 11.39
C GLN A 199 -24.57 9.27 12.45
N GLN A 200 -23.37 8.86 12.06
CA GLN A 200 -22.17 9.10 12.83
C GLN A 200 -21.30 10.03 12.00
N ASN A 201 -21.68 11.30 11.97
CA ASN A 201 -20.69 12.35 11.80
C ASN A 201 -19.64 12.08 12.89
N HIS A 202 -18.43 11.69 12.47
CA HIS A 202 -17.29 11.51 13.34
C HIS A 202 -17.30 12.61 14.40
N LYS A 203 -17.41 12.21 15.68
CA LYS A 203 -17.08 13.06 16.82
C LYS A 203 -15.72 13.67 16.48
N GLN A 204 -15.70 14.95 16.16
CA GLN A 204 -14.48 15.72 16.07
C GLN A 204 -13.71 15.44 17.37
N LEU A 205 -12.44 15.09 17.24
CA LEU A 205 -11.50 14.97 18.35
C LEU A 205 -11.39 16.33 19.05
N SER A 206 -12.37 16.62 19.91
CA SER A 206 -12.27 17.71 20.88
C SER A 206 -11.35 17.23 21.98
N ARG A 207 -10.27 18.00 22.18
CA ARG A 207 -9.31 17.86 23.27
C ARG A 207 -10.05 17.62 24.59
N SER A 208 -9.98 16.39 25.09
CA SER A 208 -10.49 16.07 26.43
C SER A 208 -9.59 16.75 27.45
N SER A 209 -10.12 17.83 28.03
CA SER A 209 -9.66 18.32 29.34
C SER A 209 -10.23 17.39 30.41
N ALA A 210 -9.39 17.01 31.36
CA ALA A 210 -9.80 16.26 32.54
C ALA A 210 -10.84 17.08 33.33
N ASN A 211 -12.03 16.49 33.52
CA ASN A 211 -12.95 16.67 34.64
C ASN A 211 -14.38 16.42 34.17
N SER A 212 -14.94 15.26 34.52
CA SER A 212 -16.30 15.13 35.07
C SER A 212 -16.62 13.65 35.25
N MET A 213 -16.51 13.16 36.50
CA MET A 213 -17.30 12.02 36.95
C MET A 213 -18.73 12.52 37.19
N SER A 214 -19.71 11.98 36.46
CA SER A 214 -21.01 11.58 37.04
C SER A 214 -21.92 10.92 35.99
N ASP A 215 -22.68 9.95 36.49
CA ASP A 215 -23.98 9.47 36.02
C ASP A 215 -23.99 8.42 34.89
N PHE A 216 -23.86 7.17 35.34
CA PHE A 216 -24.39 5.99 34.64
C PHE A 216 -25.92 6.06 34.60
N GLN A 217 -26.48 6.25 33.41
CA GLN A 217 -27.87 5.91 33.12
C GLN A 217 -27.86 4.55 32.40
N GLU A 218 -28.35 3.51 33.09
CA GLU A 218 -28.65 2.20 32.50
C GLU A 218 -29.59 2.39 31.32
N ILE A 219 -29.11 2.04 30.12
CA ILE A 219 -29.96 1.88 28.94
C ILE A 219 -30.27 0.38 28.87
N GLU A 220 -31.53 0.04 29.08
CA GLU A 220 -32.08 -1.30 28.89
C GLU A 220 -31.68 -1.83 27.50
N GLU A 221 -30.91 -2.92 27.49
CA GLU A 221 -30.55 -3.63 26.27
C GLU A 221 -31.80 -4.37 25.75
N GLU A 222 -32.52 -3.75 24.81
CA GLU A 222 -33.41 -4.51 23.93
C GLU A 222 -32.55 -5.43 23.06
N GLU A 223 -32.61 -6.73 23.37
CA GLU A 223 -32.12 -7.85 22.58
C GLU A 223 -32.73 -7.81 21.16
N THR A 224 -32.12 -7.00 20.30
CA THR A 224 -32.23 -7.16 18.86
C THR A 224 -30.98 -7.89 18.41
N ASN A 225 -31.17 -9.13 17.93
CA ASN A 225 -30.16 -9.95 17.26
C ASN A 225 -29.39 -9.12 16.20
N LYS A 226 -28.33 -8.43 16.63
CA LYS A 226 -27.35 -7.79 15.75
C LYS A 226 -26.46 -8.90 15.22
N GLY A 227 -26.92 -9.55 14.15
CA GLY A 227 -26.06 -10.42 13.37
C GLY A 227 -24.81 -9.67 12.95
N ASP A 228 -23.67 -10.29 13.16
CA ASP A 228 -22.32 -9.83 12.85
C ASP A 228 -22.25 -9.08 11.51
N GLN A 229 -22.31 -7.74 11.55
CA GLN A 229 -22.01 -6.92 10.38
C GLN A 229 -20.63 -6.30 10.53
N HIS A 230 -19.77 -6.69 9.60
CA HIS A 230 -18.38 -6.29 9.56
C HIS A 230 -18.28 -4.76 9.37
N PRO A 231 -17.52 -4.03 10.22
CA PRO A 231 -17.39 -2.56 10.18
C PRO A 231 -17.00 -1.98 8.80
N VAL A 232 -16.31 -2.79 8.01
CA VAL A 232 -15.80 -2.45 6.67
C VAL A 232 -16.91 -2.18 5.66
N LEU A 233 -18.07 -2.86 5.73
CA LEU A 233 -19.17 -2.60 4.80
C LEU A 233 -19.84 -1.24 5.05
N SER A 234 -19.89 -0.80 6.30
CA SER A 234 -20.39 0.53 6.67
C SER A 234 -19.47 1.65 6.17
N GLU A 235 -18.16 1.40 6.11
CA GLU A 235 -17.19 2.34 5.53
C GLU A 235 -17.24 2.37 3.99
N ILE A 236 -17.52 1.23 3.35
CA ILE A 236 -17.66 1.12 1.88
C ILE A 236 -18.89 1.88 1.38
N PHE A 237 -20.01 1.81 2.11
CA PHE A 237 -21.28 2.42 1.71
C PHE A 237 -21.65 3.58 2.63
N ASP A 238 -20.83 4.63 2.63
CA ASP A 238 -21.20 5.88 3.28
C ASP A 238 -22.41 6.54 2.59
N SER A 239 -23.11 7.40 3.33
CA SER A 239 -24.32 8.08 2.84
C SER A 239 -24.07 8.88 1.56
N GLN A 240 -22.87 9.43 1.41
CA GLN A 240 -22.46 10.20 0.24
C GLN A 240 -22.35 9.30 -0.99
N PHE A 241 -21.72 8.13 -0.87
CA PHE A 241 -21.59 7.17 -1.96
C PHE A 241 -22.94 6.57 -2.35
N VAL A 242 -23.82 6.26 -1.38
CA VAL A 242 -25.19 5.80 -1.68
C VAL A 242 -26.00 6.86 -2.44
N SER A 243 -25.83 8.14 -2.09
CA SER A 243 -26.46 9.25 -2.84
C SER A 243 -25.92 9.36 -4.27
N LEU A 244 -24.60 9.18 -4.45
CA LEU A 244 -23.96 9.14 -5.78
C LEU A 244 -24.51 7.98 -6.62
N LEU A 245 -24.64 6.79 -6.03
CA LEU A 245 -25.20 5.62 -6.72
C LEU A 245 -26.64 5.86 -7.17
N SER A 246 -27.46 6.50 -6.33
CA SER A 246 -28.85 6.80 -6.65
C SER A 246 -28.97 7.80 -7.80
N LYS A 247 -28.11 8.83 -7.82
CA LYS A 247 -28.03 9.80 -8.93
C LYS A 247 -27.54 9.14 -10.21
N LEU A 248 -26.46 8.36 -10.13
CA LEU A 248 -25.93 7.64 -11.30
C LEU A 248 -26.98 6.67 -11.87
N GLU A 249 -27.72 5.96 -11.03
CA GLU A 249 -28.79 5.06 -11.47
C GLU A 249 -29.83 5.80 -12.34
N THR A 250 -30.33 6.95 -11.90
CA THR A 250 -31.31 7.73 -12.66
C THR A 250 -30.73 8.22 -13.99
N ASP A 251 -29.53 8.78 -13.95
CA ASP A 251 -28.86 9.37 -15.11
C ASP A 251 -28.51 8.29 -16.15
N ILE A 252 -28.03 7.13 -15.70
CA ILE A 252 -27.74 5.97 -16.56
C ILE A 252 -29.01 5.47 -17.25
N ARG A 253 -30.12 5.36 -16.50
CA ARG A 253 -31.39 4.85 -17.05
C ARG A 253 -31.90 5.78 -18.15
N GLU A 254 -31.90 7.09 -17.91
CA GLU A 254 -32.30 8.09 -18.89
C GLU A 254 -31.38 8.08 -20.11
N CYS A 255 -30.06 8.08 -19.90
CA CYS A 255 -29.07 8.07 -20.97
C CYS A 255 -29.21 6.86 -21.89
N ILE A 256 -29.35 5.65 -21.33
CA ILE A 256 -29.52 4.43 -22.13
C ILE A 256 -30.85 4.46 -22.90
N MET A 257 -31.95 4.91 -22.27
CA MET A 257 -33.25 5.04 -22.95
C MET A 257 -33.18 6.04 -24.11
N ASP A 258 -32.52 7.18 -23.93
CA ASP A 258 -32.33 8.19 -24.97
C ASP A 258 -31.46 7.66 -26.12
N LEU A 259 -30.33 6.99 -25.82
CA LEU A 259 -29.46 6.34 -26.82
C LEU A 259 -30.23 5.36 -27.71
N PHE A 260 -30.99 4.44 -27.12
CA PHE A 260 -31.77 3.47 -27.90
C PHE A 260 -32.93 4.12 -28.65
N SER A 261 -33.53 5.19 -28.13
CA SER A 261 -34.57 5.95 -28.83
C SER A 261 -34.01 6.68 -30.04
N ARG A 262 -32.87 7.36 -29.90
CA ARG A 262 -32.17 8.07 -30.98
C ARG A 262 -31.69 7.13 -32.07
N THR A 263 -31.10 5.98 -31.72
CA THR A 263 -30.64 5.02 -32.72
C THR A 263 -31.80 4.36 -33.45
N LYS A 264 -32.91 4.07 -32.74
CA LYS A 264 -34.13 3.57 -33.36
C LYS A 264 -34.71 4.58 -34.35
N THR A 265 -34.69 5.88 -34.05
CA THR A 265 -35.04 6.92 -35.02
C THR A 265 -34.02 7.05 -36.15
N ALA A 266 -32.71 6.94 -35.90
CA ALA A 266 -31.69 7.05 -36.96
C ALA A 266 -31.68 5.86 -37.95
N THR A 267 -32.15 4.69 -37.53
CA THR A 267 -32.22 3.49 -38.40
C THR A 267 -33.62 3.32 -39.04
N ALA A 268 -34.66 3.90 -38.44
CA ALA A 268 -36.04 3.86 -38.96
C ALA A 268 -36.45 5.12 -39.74
N VAL A 269 -35.69 6.21 -39.68
CA VAL A 269 -35.89 7.36 -40.56
C VAL A 269 -35.33 6.99 -41.92
N LEU A 270 -36.24 6.66 -42.85
CA LEU A 270 -35.97 6.81 -44.27
C LEU A 270 -35.31 8.18 -44.47
N PRO A 271 -34.13 8.28 -45.11
CA PRO A 271 -33.52 9.57 -45.42
C PRO A 271 -34.60 10.54 -45.92
N VAL A 272 -34.61 11.78 -45.43
CA VAL A 272 -35.61 12.81 -45.80
C VAL A 272 -35.67 12.99 -47.33
N GLU A 273 -34.61 12.61 -48.03
CA GLU A 273 -34.49 12.55 -49.48
C GLU A 273 -35.35 11.45 -50.15
N LEU A 274 -35.76 10.42 -49.41
CA LEU A 274 -36.65 9.33 -49.83
C LEU A 274 -38.13 9.58 -49.48
N GLU A 275 -38.45 10.60 -48.69
CA GLU A 275 -39.84 10.97 -48.40
C GLU A 275 -40.39 11.89 -49.50
N GLN A 276 -41.63 11.66 -49.96
CA GLN A 276 -42.31 12.54 -50.92
C GLN A 276 -42.56 13.90 -50.27
N LYS A 277 -42.09 14.99 -50.89
CA LYS A 277 -42.24 16.32 -50.33
C LYS A 277 -43.69 16.78 -50.43
N ASN A 278 -44.15 17.59 -49.47
CA ASN A 278 -45.51 18.14 -49.47
C ASN A 278 -45.79 18.91 -50.78
N GLY A 279 -46.71 18.40 -51.60
CA GLY A 279 -47.09 18.99 -52.90
C GLY A 279 -46.27 18.51 -54.11
N GLU A 280 -45.34 17.57 -53.95
CA GLU A 280 -44.56 16.98 -55.05
C GLU A 280 -45.41 15.97 -55.83
N VAL A 281 -45.48 16.12 -57.16
CA VAL A 281 -46.22 15.20 -58.03
C VAL A 281 -45.44 13.89 -58.16
N ASP A 282 -46.12 12.74 -58.20
CA ASP A 282 -45.50 11.40 -58.20
C ASP A 282 -44.37 11.22 -59.23
N GLY A 283 -44.52 11.83 -60.42
CA GLY A 283 -43.48 11.79 -61.46
C GLY A 283 -42.19 12.53 -61.08
N GLU A 284 -42.29 13.62 -60.32
CA GLU A 284 -41.15 14.39 -59.83
C GLU A 284 -40.46 13.67 -58.68
N TYR A 285 -41.25 13.07 -57.79
CA TYR A 285 -40.76 12.24 -56.69
C TYR A 285 -39.94 11.03 -57.20
N ILE A 286 -40.47 10.29 -58.19
CA ILE A 286 -39.76 9.16 -58.80
C ILE A 286 -38.46 9.62 -59.48
N LYS A 287 -38.48 10.77 -60.17
CA LYS A 287 -37.28 11.32 -60.83
C LYS A 287 -36.22 11.72 -59.81
N ARG A 288 -36.61 12.34 -58.70
CA ARG A 288 -35.72 12.69 -57.59
C ARG A 288 -35.12 11.44 -56.95
N LEU A 289 -35.95 10.44 -56.66
CA LEU A 289 -35.51 9.17 -56.08
C LEU A 289 -34.51 8.45 -56.99
N LYS A 290 -34.79 8.38 -58.30
CA LYS A 290 -33.86 7.81 -59.29
C LYS A 290 -32.52 8.54 -59.30
N SER A 291 -32.53 9.87 -59.28
CA SER A 291 -31.30 10.69 -59.23
C SER A 291 -30.51 10.51 -57.93
N PHE A 292 -31.20 10.25 -56.82
CA PHE A 292 -30.57 9.99 -55.53
C PHE A 292 -29.86 8.63 -55.52
N VAL A 293 -30.54 7.58 -55.99
CA VAL A 293 -29.95 6.24 -56.11
C VAL A 293 -28.75 6.24 -57.05
N GLU A 294 -28.86 6.91 -58.20
CA GLU A 294 -27.75 7.02 -59.16
C GLU A 294 -26.53 7.74 -58.54
N ARG A 295 -26.76 8.81 -57.77
CA ARG A 295 -25.69 9.51 -57.04
C ARG A 295 -25.01 8.61 -56.01
N GLN A 296 -25.79 7.85 -55.23
CA GLN A 296 -25.26 6.93 -54.22
C GLN A 296 -24.46 5.78 -54.86
N CYS A 297 -24.90 5.25 -56.00
CA CYS A 297 -24.14 4.26 -56.76
C CYS A 297 -22.79 4.82 -57.24
N ASN A 298 -22.78 6.06 -57.73
CA ASN A 298 -21.55 6.71 -58.18
C ASN A 298 -20.57 6.99 -57.02
N GLU A 299 -21.07 7.44 -55.87
CA GLU A 299 -20.26 7.64 -54.66
C GLU A 299 -19.66 6.33 -54.14
N MET A 300 -20.44 5.25 -54.13
CA MET A 300 -19.96 3.91 -53.76
C MET A 300 -18.86 3.43 -54.70
N GLN A 301 -19.02 3.64 -56.01
CA GLN A 301 -18.05 3.24 -57.02
C GLN A 301 -16.73 4.03 -56.90
N ASP A 302 -16.80 5.32 -56.60
CA ASP A 302 -15.63 6.16 -56.35
C ASP A 302 -14.88 5.73 -55.07
N LEU A 303 -15.61 5.43 -53.99
CA LEU A 303 -15.00 4.90 -52.76
C LEU A 303 -14.31 3.55 -52.98
N LEU A 304 -14.92 2.65 -53.74
CA LEU A 304 -14.31 1.37 -54.11
C LEU A 304 -13.04 1.58 -54.95
N GLY A 305 -13.05 2.52 -55.89
CA GLY A 305 -11.88 2.88 -56.70
C GLY A 305 -10.73 3.42 -55.85
N ARG A 306 -11.00 4.34 -54.92
CA ARG A 306 -10.00 4.87 -54.00
C ARG A 306 -9.43 3.80 -53.07
N ASN A 307 -10.27 2.91 -52.55
CA ASN A 307 -9.83 1.80 -51.72
C ASN A 307 -8.95 0.81 -52.49
N ALA A 308 -9.24 0.55 -53.78
CA ALA A 308 -8.40 -0.28 -54.63
C ALA A 308 -6.99 0.34 -54.82
N ILE A 309 -6.92 1.64 -55.09
CA ILE A 309 -5.64 2.37 -55.24
C ILE A 309 -4.85 2.36 -53.92
N LEU A 310 -5.51 2.61 -52.79
CA LEU A 310 -4.88 2.56 -51.47
C LEU A 310 -4.36 1.16 -51.14
N ALA A 311 -5.09 0.11 -51.52
CA ALA A 311 -4.65 -1.27 -51.36
C ALA A 311 -3.41 -1.57 -52.22
N GLU A 312 -3.36 -1.09 -53.47
CA GLU A 312 -2.18 -1.21 -54.34
C GLU A 312 -0.97 -0.46 -53.78
N ASP A 313 -1.17 0.76 -53.25
CA ASP A 313 -0.11 1.56 -52.64
C ASP A 313 0.44 0.94 -51.35
N LEU A 314 -0.42 0.29 -50.56
CA LEU A 314 -0.02 -0.50 -49.39
C LEU A 314 0.84 -1.71 -49.79
N VAL A 315 0.48 -2.42 -50.87
CA VAL A 315 1.28 -3.54 -51.41
C VAL A 315 2.63 -3.05 -51.93
N ARG A 316 2.66 -1.90 -52.63
CA ARG A 316 3.92 -1.32 -53.15
C ARG A 316 4.84 -0.79 -52.06
N THR A 317 4.28 -0.25 -50.97
CA THR A 317 5.05 0.30 -49.84
C THR A 317 5.47 -0.80 -48.86
N GLY A 318 4.71 -1.89 -48.75
CA GLY A 318 5.05 -3.06 -47.93
C GLY A 318 6.01 -4.05 -48.61
N GLY A 319 6.23 -3.95 -49.92
CA GLY A 319 7.09 -4.84 -50.71
C GLY A 319 8.56 -4.43 -50.76
N GLY A 320 9.19 -4.23 -49.61
CA GLY A 320 10.62 -3.90 -49.51
C GLY A 320 11.47 -5.06 -49.00
N SER A 321 11.85 -5.99 -49.88
CA SER A 321 13.11 -6.78 -49.91
C SER A 321 12.89 -8.17 -50.51
N THR A 322 13.34 -8.39 -51.74
CA THR A 322 14.33 -9.44 -52.10
C THR A 322 14.62 -9.40 -53.61
N SER A 323 15.91 -9.58 -53.91
CA SER A 323 16.53 -9.94 -55.21
C SER A 323 16.60 -8.89 -56.34
N ASP A 324 17.76 -8.23 -56.38
CA ASP A 324 18.83 -8.47 -57.38
C ASP A 324 19.19 -7.34 -58.37
N SER A 325 20.51 -7.11 -58.43
CA SER A 325 21.34 -6.50 -59.47
C SER A 325 21.53 -4.97 -59.62
N SER A 326 22.82 -4.64 -59.62
CA SER A 326 23.54 -3.55 -60.29
C SER A 326 23.97 -2.33 -59.47
N GLU A 327 25.30 -2.21 -59.39
CA GLU A 327 26.09 -1.09 -58.93
C GLU A 327 25.58 0.25 -59.47
N LYS A 328 25.17 1.14 -58.57
CA LYS A 328 25.11 2.58 -58.81
C LYS A 328 25.69 3.31 -57.60
N PRO A 329 26.41 4.43 -57.81
CA PRO A 329 27.04 5.15 -56.71
C PRO A 329 25.94 5.67 -55.80
N SER A 330 25.95 5.22 -54.54
CA SER A 330 24.94 5.63 -53.55
C SER A 330 24.89 7.15 -53.47
N SER A 331 23.66 7.64 -53.62
CA SER A 331 23.32 9.06 -53.60
C SER A 331 23.95 9.74 -52.38
N GLY A 332 24.60 10.90 -52.55
CA GLY A 332 25.29 11.59 -51.44
C GLY A 332 24.43 11.82 -50.19
N ARG A 333 23.10 11.83 -50.37
CA ARG A 333 22.09 11.84 -49.29
C ARG A 333 22.17 10.61 -48.38
N GLU A 334 22.43 9.44 -48.93
CA GLU A 334 22.53 8.16 -48.20
C GLU A 334 23.80 8.12 -47.35
N ARG A 335 24.93 8.66 -47.85
CA ARG A 335 26.17 8.80 -47.05
C ARG A 335 26.01 9.78 -45.89
N VAL A 336 25.34 10.91 -46.11
CA VAL A 336 25.05 11.88 -45.04
C VAL A 336 24.11 11.28 -43.98
N GLN A 337 23.14 10.46 -44.39
CA GLN A 337 22.26 9.74 -43.47
C GLN A 337 23.02 8.68 -42.66
N ILE A 338 23.93 7.93 -43.28
CA ILE A 338 24.75 6.92 -42.59
C ILE A 338 25.68 7.58 -41.56
N GLU A 339 26.30 8.72 -41.89
CA GLU A 339 27.19 9.42 -40.97
C GLU A 339 26.42 10.08 -39.81
N ALA A 340 25.22 10.62 -40.08
CA ALA A 340 24.33 11.11 -39.03
C ALA A 340 23.92 10.00 -38.05
N LEU A 341 23.57 8.82 -38.57
CA LEU A 341 23.24 7.65 -37.75
C LEU A 341 24.45 7.16 -36.94
N ARG A 342 25.67 7.23 -37.49
CA ARG A 342 26.89 6.89 -36.73
C ARG A 342 27.15 7.86 -35.59
N GLN A 343 26.98 9.15 -35.82
CA GLN A 343 27.16 10.17 -34.78
C GLN A 343 26.12 10.03 -33.67
N GLU A 344 24.88 9.67 -34.03
CA GLU A 344 23.82 9.35 -33.07
C GLU A 344 24.13 8.05 -32.28
N LEU A 345 24.67 7.03 -32.96
CA LEU A 345 25.11 5.78 -32.31
C LEU A 345 26.26 6.02 -31.32
N GLU A 346 27.25 6.83 -31.67
CA GLU A 346 28.33 7.20 -30.75
C GLU A 346 27.82 8.06 -29.58
N GLY A 347 26.89 8.97 -29.85
CA GLY A 347 26.26 9.81 -28.81
C GLY A 347 25.46 8.98 -27.81
N THR A 348 24.69 8.00 -28.29
CA THR A 348 23.95 7.06 -27.44
C THR A 348 24.89 6.13 -26.68
N ALA A 349 25.98 5.66 -27.30
CA ALA A 349 26.99 4.84 -26.62
C ALA A 349 27.65 5.56 -25.43
N ARG A 350 28.01 6.85 -25.58
CA ARG A 350 28.57 7.64 -24.47
C ARG A 350 27.56 7.82 -23.32
N ARG A 351 26.29 8.07 -23.62
CA ARG A 351 25.23 8.17 -22.60
C ARG A 351 25.04 6.86 -21.85
N ILE A 352 25.10 5.72 -22.55
CA ILE A 352 25.03 4.39 -21.93
C ILE A 352 26.21 4.17 -20.97
N GLU A 353 27.41 4.64 -21.32
CA GLU A 353 28.57 4.47 -20.45
C GLU A 353 28.48 5.31 -19.17
N VAL A 354 28.01 6.56 -19.26
CA VAL A 354 27.73 7.41 -18.08
C VAL A 354 26.67 6.77 -17.18
N LEU A 355 25.56 6.30 -17.77
CA LEU A 355 24.52 5.61 -17.03
C LEU A 355 25.03 4.31 -16.39
N ARG A 356 26.04 3.64 -16.96
CA ARG A 356 26.68 2.47 -16.35
C ARG A 356 27.56 2.81 -15.16
N THR A 357 28.26 3.95 -15.18
CA THR A 357 29.07 4.38 -14.04
C THR A 357 28.18 4.84 -12.87
N GLU A 358 27.11 5.60 -13.14
CA GLU A 358 26.13 6.02 -12.11
C GLU A 358 25.44 4.81 -11.48
N LYS A 359 25.06 3.84 -12.30
CA LYS A 359 24.59 2.51 -11.92
C LYS A 359 25.50 1.81 -10.90
N ALA A 360 26.79 1.72 -11.18
CA ALA A 360 27.75 1.07 -10.28
C ALA A 360 27.91 1.84 -8.97
N GLN A 361 27.83 3.17 -9.02
CA GLN A 361 27.87 4.01 -7.82
C GLN A 361 26.62 3.80 -6.94
N ILE A 362 25.42 3.85 -7.51
CA ILE A 362 24.16 3.65 -6.79
C ILE A 362 24.12 2.25 -6.14
N GLU A 363 24.62 1.22 -6.81
CA GLU A 363 24.70 -0.13 -6.23
C GLU A 363 25.64 -0.19 -5.03
N ALA A 364 26.80 0.48 -5.10
CA ALA A 364 27.73 0.54 -3.98
C ALA A 364 27.10 1.27 -2.77
N GLU A 365 26.43 2.39 -3.01
CA GLU A 365 25.70 3.14 -1.99
C GLU A 365 24.55 2.31 -1.37
N ALA A 366 23.76 1.62 -2.19
CA ALA A 366 22.69 0.73 -1.73
C ALA A 366 23.23 -0.43 -0.87
N SER A 367 24.38 -1.01 -1.25
CA SER A 367 25.03 -2.06 -0.45
C SER A 367 25.49 -1.55 0.92
N ASN A 368 26.00 -0.32 0.99
CA ASN A 368 26.41 0.31 2.24
C ASN A 368 25.21 0.59 3.15
N GLN A 369 24.12 1.11 2.59
CA GLN A 369 22.88 1.36 3.35
C GLN A 369 22.27 0.07 3.89
N ARG A 370 22.27 -1.00 3.07
CA ARG A 370 21.80 -2.32 3.51
C ARG A 370 22.63 -2.85 4.68
N ASN A 371 23.96 -2.74 4.60
CA ASN A 371 24.84 -3.17 5.69
C ASN A 371 24.61 -2.36 6.97
N LEU A 372 24.31 -1.07 6.86
CA LEU A 372 23.96 -0.23 8.01
C LEU A 372 22.64 -0.66 8.64
N ALA A 373 21.61 -0.94 7.82
CA ALA A 373 20.31 -1.41 8.31
C ALA A 373 20.42 -2.74 9.07
N VAL A 374 21.19 -3.71 8.54
CA VAL A 374 21.43 -5.00 9.22
C VAL A 374 22.12 -4.81 10.56
N LYS A 375 23.07 -3.87 10.67
CA LYS A 375 23.71 -3.55 11.96
C LYS A 375 22.70 -2.98 12.95
N LEU A 376 21.88 -2.02 12.54
CA LEU A 376 20.85 -1.43 13.40
C LEU A 376 19.80 -2.46 13.86
N GLU A 377 19.42 -3.40 12.99
CA GLU A 377 18.53 -4.51 13.37
C GLU A 377 19.18 -5.43 14.42
N SER A 378 20.47 -5.73 14.27
CA SER A 378 21.22 -6.51 15.26
C SER A 378 21.28 -5.78 16.61
N ASP A 379 21.57 -4.47 16.59
CA ASP A 379 21.66 -3.67 17.81
C ASP A 379 20.30 -3.58 18.53
N LEU A 380 19.21 -3.37 17.78
CA LEU A 380 17.85 -3.38 18.33
C LEU A 380 17.48 -4.74 18.92
N LYS A 381 17.91 -5.83 18.29
CA LYS A 381 17.69 -7.18 18.82
C LYS A 381 18.46 -7.40 20.13
N SER A 382 19.72 -7.02 20.19
CA SER A 382 20.52 -7.09 21.42
C SER A 382 19.93 -6.23 22.54
N LEU A 383 19.39 -5.05 22.21
CA LEU A 383 18.71 -4.19 23.17
C LEU A 383 17.42 -4.84 23.68
N ALA A 384 16.61 -5.43 22.79
CA ALA A 384 15.40 -6.16 23.18
C ALA A 384 15.71 -7.36 24.08
N ASP A 385 16.76 -8.12 23.78
CA ASP A 385 17.20 -9.23 24.62
C ASP A 385 17.65 -8.76 26.02
N ALA A 386 18.32 -7.60 26.11
CA ALA A 386 18.70 -7.00 27.39
C ALA A 386 17.46 -6.58 28.22
N TYR A 387 16.47 -5.95 27.59
CA TYR A 387 15.21 -5.59 28.26
C TYR A 387 14.45 -6.83 28.75
N ASN A 388 14.36 -7.88 27.92
CA ASN A 388 13.73 -9.15 28.31
C ASN A 388 14.44 -9.80 29.50
N SER A 389 15.77 -9.77 29.54
CA SER A 389 16.54 -10.28 30.68
C SER A 389 16.30 -9.46 31.95
N LEU A 390 16.20 -8.14 31.84
CA LEU A 390 15.91 -7.26 32.96
C LEU A 390 14.50 -7.48 33.51
N GLU A 391 13.52 -7.64 32.62
CA GLU A 391 12.14 -7.97 33.00
C GLU A 391 12.09 -9.30 33.76
N GLN A 392 12.80 -10.33 33.28
CA GLN A 392 12.92 -11.61 33.99
C GLN A 392 13.57 -11.46 35.37
N SER A 393 14.60 -10.63 35.50
CA SER A 393 15.21 -10.33 36.80
C SER A 393 14.22 -9.63 37.74
N ASN A 394 13.45 -8.68 37.24
CA ASN A 394 12.39 -8.01 38.01
C ASN A 394 11.31 -8.99 38.47
N TYR A 395 10.84 -9.89 37.61
CA TYR A 395 9.88 -10.92 38.02
C TYR A 395 10.44 -11.85 39.10
N ARG A 396 11.73 -12.20 39.03
CA ARG A 396 12.39 -13.01 40.06
C ARG A 396 12.45 -12.27 41.40
N LEU A 397 12.88 -11.01 41.38
CA LEU A 397 12.92 -10.16 42.57
C LEU A 397 11.52 -9.93 43.15
N ASP A 398 10.50 -9.69 42.32
CA ASP A 398 9.12 -9.52 42.79
C ASP A 398 8.56 -10.81 43.41
N ALA A 399 8.90 -11.97 42.83
CA ALA A 399 8.57 -13.27 43.42
C ALA A 399 9.26 -13.48 44.78
N GLU A 400 10.53 -13.10 44.91
CA GLU A 400 11.28 -13.15 46.17
C GLU A 400 10.73 -12.19 47.23
N VAL A 401 10.39 -10.95 46.85
CA VAL A 401 9.70 -10.00 47.74
C VAL A 401 8.36 -10.56 48.19
N LYS A 402 7.63 -11.22 47.30
CA LYS A 402 6.33 -11.84 47.61
C LYS A 402 6.47 -13.04 48.53
N THR A 403 7.47 -13.90 48.37
CA THR A 403 7.72 -15.01 49.29
C THR A 403 8.14 -14.51 50.66
N LEU A 404 9.00 -13.48 50.74
CA LEU A 404 9.37 -12.83 52.00
C LEU A 404 8.15 -12.23 52.71
N ARG A 405 7.25 -11.58 51.96
CA ARG A 405 5.98 -11.04 52.51
C ARG A 405 5.01 -12.14 52.96
N GLN A 406 4.91 -13.25 52.23
CA GLN A 406 4.05 -14.39 52.59
C GLN A 406 4.61 -15.21 53.76
N GLY A 407 5.94 -15.23 53.95
CA GLY A 407 6.60 -15.77 55.14
C GLY A 407 6.30 -15.01 56.44
N GLY A 408 5.70 -13.82 56.36
CA GLY A 408 5.35 -12.97 57.51
C GLY A 408 4.13 -13.41 58.34
N SER A 409 3.61 -14.64 58.18
CA SER A 409 2.48 -15.19 58.95
C SER A 409 2.83 -16.39 59.84
N ALA A 410 4.10 -16.81 59.92
CA ALA A 410 4.58 -17.77 60.92
C ALA A 410 5.07 -17.00 62.17
N PRO A 411 5.04 -17.59 63.38
CA PRO A 411 5.48 -16.89 64.59
C PRO A 411 6.90 -16.38 64.36
N TYR A 412 7.04 -15.07 64.54
CA TYR A 412 8.25 -14.26 64.39
C TYR A 412 9.53 -15.12 64.48
N PRO A 413 10.34 -15.25 63.41
CA PRO A 413 11.66 -15.84 63.55
C PRO A 413 12.41 -15.01 64.59
N ASP A 414 13.00 -15.68 65.57
CA ASP A 414 13.69 -15.06 66.68
C ASP A 414 14.77 -14.09 66.17
N ILE A 415 14.40 -12.80 66.09
CA ILE A 415 15.26 -11.73 65.59
C ILE A 415 16.51 -11.62 66.44
N GLU A 416 16.44 -12.04 67.71
CA GLU A 416 17.59 -12.10 68.59
C GLU A 416 18.58 -13.18 68.16
N ALA A 417 18.09 -14.35 67.73
CA ALA A 417 18.93 -15.42 67.18
C ALA A 417 19.55 -15.05 65.83
N ILE A 418 18.81 -14.37 64.94
CA ILE A 418 19.33 -13.93 63.64
C ILE A 418 20.34 -12.79 63.81
N LYS A 419 20.07 -11.84 64.72
CA LYS A 419 21.01 -10.76 65.06
C LYS A 419 22.26 -11.31 65.75
N ALA A 420 22.12 -12.33 66.60
CA ALA A 420 23.25 -13.01 67.23
C ALA A 420 24.10 -13.76 66.19
N GLN A 421 23.48 -14.46 65.23
CA GLN A 421 24.21 -15.16 64.17
C GLN A 421 24.91 -14.18 63.21
N ALA A 422 24.25 -13.10 62.80
CA ALA A 422 24.87 -12.07 61.97
C ALA A 422 26.03 -11.36 62.70
N LYS A 423 25.91 -11.15 64.02
CA LYS A 423 26.99 -10.62 64.83
C LYS A 423 28.16 -11.60 64.98
N GLU A 424 27.88 -12.90 65.17
CA GLU A 424 28.91 -13.93 65.24
C GLU A 424 29.64 -14.12 63.90
N GLU A 425 28.94 -14.00 62.78
CA GLU A 425 29.53 -14.08 61.44
C GLU A 425 30.39 -12.84 61.13
N ALA A 426 29.91 -11.65 61.48
CA ALA A 426 30.71 -10.43 61.39
C ALA A 426 31.94 -10.45 62.32
N GLU A 427 31.81 -11.01 63.53
CA GLU A 427 32.95 -11.20 64.44
C GLU A 427 33.95 -12.20 63.84
N LYS A 428 33.51 -13.31 63.24
CA LYS A 428 34.41 -14.26 62.57
C LYS A 428 35.10 -13.68 61.33
N GLU A 429 34.39 -12.90 60.51
CA GLU A 429 34.99 -12.20 59.38
C GLU A 429 36.02 -11.18 59.88
N SER A 430 35.71 -10.43 60.94
CA SER A 430 36.67 -9.52 61.57
C SER A 430 37.89 -10.24 62.16
N GLU A 431 37.71 -11.43 62.72
CA GLU A 431 38.80 -12.26 63.24
C GLU A 431 39.69 -12.80 62.11
N VAL A 432 39.11 -13.15 60.96
CA VAL A 432 39.86 -13.59 59.78
C VAL A 432 40.64 -12.43 59.18
N GLU A 433 40.02 -11.26 59.01
CA GLU A 433 40.70 -10.05 58.53
C GLU A 433 41.82 -9.61 59.49
N LEU A 434 41.57 -9.67 60.80
CA LEU A 434 42.60 -9.41 61.82
C LEU A 434 43.76 -10.41 61.74
N ASN A 435 43.48 -11.69 61.51
CA ASN A 435 44.51 -12.71 61.38
C ASN A 435 45.35 -12.49 60.11
N ASP A 436 44.72 -12.18 58.99
CA ASP A 436 45.41 -11.82 57.75
C ASP A 436 46.30 -10.58 57.94
N LEU A 437 45.81 -9.55 58.63
CA LEU A 437 46.59 -8.37 59.00
C LEU A 437 47.78 -8.72 59.91
N LEU A 438 47.60 -9.61 60.88
CA LEU A 438 48.69 -10.09 61.75
C LEU A 438 49.75 -10.87 60.97
N VAL A 439 49.34 -11.68 59.98
CA VAL A 439 50.27 -12.35 59.07
C VAL A 439 51.04 -11.34 58.23
N CYS A 440 50.37 -10.34 57.67
CA CYS A 440 51.01 -9.25 56.93
C CYS A 440 52.01 -8.49 57.82
N LEU A 441 51.63 -8.15 59.05
CA LEU A 441 52.50 -7.46 60.00
C LEU A 441 53.72 -8.31 60.36
N GLY A 442 53.55 -9.61 60.61
CA GLY A 442 54.66 -10.52 60.87
C GLY A 442 55.62 -10.65 59.68
N GLN A 443 55.09 -10.63 58.45
CA GLN A 443 55.92 -10.59 57.24
C GLN A 443 56.71 -9.29 57.13
N GLU A 444 56.08 -8.14 57.38
CA GLU A 444 56.76 -6.84 57.39
C GLU A 444 57.83 -6.77 58.48
N GLN A 445 57.53 -7.25 59.71
CA GLN A 445 58.51 -7.31 60.79
C GLN A 445 59.71 -8.20 60.44
N SER A 446 59.47 -9.36 59.81
CA SER A 446 60.57 -10.22 59.32
C SER A 446 61.41 -9.56 58.21
N LYS A 447 60.77 -8.78 57.33
CA LYS A 447 61.50 -7.98 56.32
C LYS A 447 62.33 -6.90 56.98
N VAL A 448 61.77 -6.17 57.95
CA VAL A 448 62.48 -5.15 58.73
C VAL A 448 63.66 -5.77 59.46
N GLU A 449 63.52 -6.92 60.13
CA GLU A 449 64.63 -7.60 60.80
C GLU A 449 65.75 -8.00 59.82
N LYS A 450 65.40 -8.56 58.65
CA LYS A 450 66.40 -8.93 57.63
C LYS A 450 67.11 -7.72 57.04
N LEU A 451 66.38 -6.63 56.78
CA LEU A 451 66.95 -5.39 56.29
C LEU A 451 67.81 -4.72 57.37
N SER A 452 67.36 -4.70 58.62
CA SER A 452 68.09 -4.16 59.76
C SER A 452 69.39 -4.93 60.00
N ALA A 453 69.36 -6.26 59.91
CA ALA A 453 70.57 -7.09 60.00
C ALA A 453 71.57 -6.77 58.87
N ARG A 454 71.07 -6.57 57.64
CA ARG A 454 71.92 -6.21 56.50
C ARG A 454 72.48 -4.77 56.61
N LEU A 455 71.71 -3.84 57.14
CA LEU A 455 72.15 -2.45 57.40
C LEU A 455 73.17 -2.41 58.54
N ALA A 456 72.99 -3.21 59.59
CA ALA A 456 73.97 -3.39 60.65
C ALA A 456 75.28 -4.00 60.14
N GLU A 457 75.23 -4.99 59.24
CA GLU A 457 76.42 -5.51 58.53
C GLU A 457 77.13 -4.45 57.68
N LEU A 458 76.39 -3.47 57.15
CA LEU A 458 76.92 -2.33 56.40
C LEU A 458 77.43 -1.18 57.29
N GLY A 459 77.27 -1.29 58.62
CA GLY A 459 77.73 -0.31 59.60
C GLY A 459 76.80 0.89 59.78
N GLU A 460 75.55 0.80 59.32
CA GLU A 460 74.52 1.84 59.48
C GLU A 460 73.66 1.59 60.74
N ASP A 461 73.39 2.65 61.49
CA ASP A 461 72.58 2.60 62.71
C ASP A 461 71.09 2.73 62.39
N VAL A 462 70.35 1.63 62.60
CA VAL A 462 68.94 1.49 62.24
C VAL A 462 68.04 2.30 63.18
N ASP A 463 68.41 2.46 64.45
CA ASP A 463 67.59 3.17 65.45
C ASP A 463 67.49 4.67 65.12
N THR A 464 68.57 5.27 64.60
CA THR A 464 68.59 6.67 64.16
C THR A 464 67.71 6.89 62.91
N LEU A 465 67.57 5.89 62.04
CA LEU A 465 66.75 5.97 60.81
C LEU A 465 65.24 5.84 61.10
N LEU A 466 64.85 5.06 62.10
CA LEU A 466 63.44 4.85 62.46
C LEU A 466 62.83 6.04 63.22
N GLN A 467 63.66 6.91 63.82
CA GLN A 467 63.23 8.05 64.62
C GLN A 467 62.44 9.12 63.83
N GLY A 468 62.44 9.07 62.49
CA GLY A 468 61.74 10.02 61.61
C GLY A 468 60.48 9.51 60.91
N ILE A 469 60.06 8.26 61.16
CA ILE A 469 58.95 7.61 60.40
C ILE A 469 57.62 7.59 61.18
N GLY A 470 57.62 7.91 62.49
CA GLY A 470 56.52 7.61 63.41
C GLY A 470 55.46 8.69 63.71
N ASP A 471 55.60 9.95 63.26
CA ASP A 471 54.81 11.06 63.83
C ASP A 471 53.71 11.66 62.92
N ASP A 472 53.47 11.16 61.71
CA ASP A 472 52.54 11.79 60.74
C ASP A 472 51.13 11.17 60.70
N ALA A 473 50.72 10.50 61.79
CA ALA A 473 49.37 9.97 61.97
C ALA A 473 48.63 10.67 63.13
N ALA A 474 48.57 12.00 63.07
CA ALA A 474 47.61 12.77 63.85
C ALA A 474 46.23 12.63 63.19
N LEU A 475 45.38 11.79 63.78
CA LEU A 475 43.96 11.67 63.46
C LEU A 475 43.25 13.00 63.81
N PRO A 476 42.46 13.60 62.91
CA PRO A 476 41.54 14.67 63.30
C PRO A 476 40.39 14.07 64.12
N ASP A 477 40.13 14.68 65.28
CA ASP A 477 38.91 14.49 66.07
C ASP A 477 37.74 15.10 65.27
N ASP A 478 36.93 14.26 64.62
CA ASP A 478 35.62 14.66 64.11
C ASP A 478 34.61 14.55 65.26
N ASP A 479 34.39 15.68 65.93
CA ASP A 479 33.26 15.91 66.84
C ASP A 479 31.96 15.94 66.00
N ASP A 480 31.19 14.86 66.04
CA ASP A 480 29.80 14.81 65.59
C ASP A 480 28.90 15.53 66.61
N ASP A 481 28.70 16.84 66.43
CA ASP A 481 27.63 17.60 67.07
C ASP A 481 26.30 17.33 66.34
N ASP A 482 25.40 16.63 67.04
CA ASP A 482 23.99 16.43 66.70
C ASP A 482 23.24 17.78 66.74
N ASP A 483 23.05 18.42 65.58
CA ASP A 483 22.07 19.50 65.40
C ASP A 483 20.76 18.93 64.83
N ASP A 484 19.83 18.67 65.75
CA ASP A 484 18.38 18.54 65.50
C ASP A 484 17.83 19.91 65.05
N ASP A 485 17.59 20.08 63.75
CA ASP A 485 16.70 21.13 63.24
C ASP A 485 15.39 20.51 62.73
N GLU A 486 14.38 20.64 63.58
CA GLU A 486 12.97 20.68 63.22
C GLU A 486 12.76 21.76 62.13
N ASP A 487 12.08 21.42 61.04
CA ASP A 487 11.04 22.32 60.53
C ASP A 487 10.05 21.61 59.61
N ASP A 488 8.84 22.14 59.74
CA ASP A 488 7.53 21.66 59.33
C ASP A 488 7.24 21.72 57.82
N ASP A 489 6.06 21.18 57.50
CA ASP A 489 5.22 21.33 56.29
C ASP A 489 5.43 20.26 55.19
N GLU A 490 4.42 19.49 54.74
CA GLU A 490 3.05 19.88 54.43
C GLU A 490 2.01 18.77 54.69
N LYS A 491 0.79 19.24 54.90
CA LYS A 491 -0.46 18.52 55.01
C LYS A 491 -1.32 18.76 53.76
#